data_AF-A0A5C6M1C3-F1
#
_entry.id   AF-A0A5C6M1C3-F1
#
_cell.length_a   1.000
_cell.length_b   1.000
_cell.length_c   1.000
_cell.angle_alpha   90.00
_cell.angle_beta   90.00
_cell.angle_gamma   90.00
#
_symmetry.space_group_name_H-M   'P 1'
#
loop_
_entity.id
_entity.type
_entity.pdbx_description
1 polymer ?
#
loop_
_entity_poly.entity_id
_entity_poly.type
_entity_poly.pdbx_seq_one_letter_code
_entity_poly.pdbx_strand_id
1 'polypeptide(L)'
;MRVTPLEALEIWLDLKAKGQTGPSLEQKLEAVIERFRLDQGELSDGRHEYLRRTYTCPFYKDTNLGCGISPTLKPLGCLAFNPLTPGIVDGGACAVHGVRLAEATSGAGAESRSLLNLEASQWLQATWEKLPIPLAVLAWERSMRSADGS
;
A
#
# COMPACT_ATOMS: atom_id res chain seq x y z
N MET A 1 4.64 -2.40 5.69
CA MET A 1 4.01 -1.09 5.39
C MET A 1 2.50 -1.26 5.42
N ARG A 2 1.78 -0.36 6.09
CA ARG A 2 0.30 -0.34 6.11
C ARG A 2 -0.18 1.00 5.54
N VAL A 3 -1.33 1.00 4.88
CA VAL A 3 -1.90 2.15 4.17
C VAL A 3 -3.36 2.33 4.54
N THR A 4 -3.86 3.55 4.45
CA THR A 4 -5.27 3.88 4.66
C THR A 4 -6.12 3.54 3.42
N PRO A 5 -7.47 3.52 3.52
CA PRO A 5 -8.35 3.36 2.37
C PRO A 5 -8.08 4.35 1.23
N LEU A 6 -7.84 5.64 1.54
CA LEU A 6 -7.50 6.65 0.55
C LEU A 6 -6.18 6.35 -0.16
N GLU A 7 -5.12 6.03 0.59
CA GLU A 7 -3.83 5.69 -0.01
C GLU A 7 -3.90 4.44 -0.90
N ALA A 8 -4.73 3.46 -0.52
CA ALA A 8 -4.98 2.29 -1.34
C ALA A 8 -5.76 2.62 -2.63
N LEU A 9 -6.70 3.58 -2.56
CA LEU A 9 -7.41 4.09 -3.73
C LEU A 9 -6.46 4.82 -4.68
N GLU A 10 -5.59 5.67 -4.15
CA GLU A 10 -4.55 6.40 -4.91
C GLU A 10 -3.65 5.41 -5.67
N ILE A 11 -3.22 4.34 -5.02
CA ILE A 11 -2.47 3.24 -5.66
C ILE A 11 -3.29 2.57 -6.77
N TRP A 12 -4.55 2.23 -6.49
CA TRP A 12 -5.40 1.54 -7.45
C TRP A 12 -5.68 2.40 -8.69
N LEU A 13 -5.94 3.70 -8.52
CA LEU A 13 -6.13 4.64 -9.63
C LEU A 13 -4.89 4.73 -10.52
N ASP A 14 -3.69 4.74 -9.93
CA ASP A 14 -2.43 4.72 -10.68
C ASP A 14 -2.29 3.43 -11.52
N LEU A 15 -2.64 2.29 -10.95
CA LEU A 15 -2.63 1.00 -11.65
C LEU A 15 -3.68 0.98 -12.77
N LYS A 16 -4.88 1.51 -12.52
CA LYS A 16 -5.96 1.59 -13.52
C LYS A 16 -5.55 2.44 -14.70
N ALA A 17 -4.95 3.60 -14.45
CA ALA A 17 -4.43 4.50 -15.49
C ALA A 17 -3.35 3.83 -16.36
N LYS A 18 -2.62 2.85 -15.80
CA LYS A 18 -1.61 2.05 -16.51
C LYS A 18 -2.16 0.80 -17.18
N GLY A 19 -3.46 0.51 -17.07
CA GLY A 19 -4.05 -0.75 -17.53
C GLY A 19 -3.55 -1.98 -16.76
N GLN A 20 -3.16 -1.79 -15.49
CA GLN A 20 -2.58 -2.81 -14.61
C GLN A 20 -3.55 -3.29 -13.53
N THR A 21 -4.85 -3.15 -13.76
CA THR A 21 -5.93 -3.70 -12.92
C THR A 21 -6.54 -4.94 -13.57
N GLY A 22 -7.49 -5.58 -12.89
CA GLY A 22 -8.17 -6.79 -13.36
C GLY A 22 -7.55 -8.08 -12.78
N PRO A 23 -7.89 -9.24 -13.38
CA PRO A 23 -7.54 -10.55 -12.82
C PRO A 23 -6.04 -10.76 -12.57
N SER A 24 -5.17 -10.17 -13.40
CA SER A 24 -3.72 -10.27 -13.24
C SER A 24 -3.20 -9.54 -11.99
N LEU A 25 -3.80 -8.40 -11.64
CA LEU A 25 -3.50 -7.69 -10.41
C LEU A 25 -3.96 -8.49 -9.20
N GLU A 26 -5.20 -8.99 -9.23
CA GLU A 26 -5.77 -9.79 -8.13
C GLU A 26 -4.89 -11.01 -7.82
N GLN A 27 -4.55 -11.81 -8.83
CA GLN A 27 -3.67 -12.98 -8.67
C GLN A 27 -2.31 -12.60 -8.06
N LYS A 28 -1.74 -11.47 -8.51
CA LYS A 28 -0.47 -10.97 -7.97
C LYS A 28 -0.60 -10.58 -6.49
N LEU A 29 -1.68 -9.89 -6.12
CA LEU A 29 -1.92 -9.48 -4.74
C LEU A 29 -2.16 -10.69 -3.82
N GLU A 30 -2.97 -11.64 -4.26
CA GLU A 30 -3.26 -12.89 -3.56
C GLU A 30 -1.98 -13.71 -3.32
N ALA A 31 -1.13 -13.86 -4.35
CA ALA A 31 0.15 -14.55 -4.22
C ALA A 31 1.07 -13.91 -3.16
N VAL A 32 1.10 -12.57 -3.06
CA VAL A 32 1.84 -11.87 -2.00
C VAL A 32 1.18 -12.08 -0.63
N ILE A 33 -0.15 -12.02 -0.55
CA ILE A 33 -0.90 -12.25 0.70
C ILE A 33 -0.62 -13.65 1.23
N GLU A 34 -0.74 -14.68 0.38
CA GLU A 34 -0.51 -16.08 0.75
C GLU A 34 0.94 -16.31 1.15
N ARG A 35 1.90 -15.91 0.30
CA ARG A 35 3.35 -16.08 0.56
C ARG A 35 3.76 -15.52 1.90
N PHE A 36 3.21 -14.37 2.29
CA PHE A 36 3.57 -13.71 3.54
C PHE A 36 2.55 -13.92 4.65
N ARG A 37 1.41 -14.60 4.40
CA ARG A 37 0.26 -14.77 5.31
C ARG A 37 -0.28 -13.45 5.85
N LEU A 38 -0.51 -12.46 4.98
CA LEU A 38 -0.91 -11.09 5.39
C LEU A 38 -2.35 -11.00 5.90
N ASP A 39 -3.17 -11.99 5.56
CA ASP A 39 -4.55 -12.23 6.00
C ASP A 39 -4.64 -12.80 7.43
N GLN A 40 -3.62 -13.52 7.87
CA GLN A 40 -3.49 -13.95 9.25
C GLN A 40 -3.03 -12.72 10.05
N GLY A 41 -3.74 -12.40 11.15
CA GLY A 41 -3.42 -11.29 12.04
C GLY A 41 -1.96 -11.32 12.53
N GLU A 42 -1.56 -10.35 13.36
CA GLU A 42 -0.19 -10.37 13.90
C GLU A 42 0.05 -11.69 14.63
N LEU A 43 0.93 -12.53 14.06
CA LEU A 43 1.35 -13.79 14.64
C LEU A 43 2.17 -13.43 15.87
N SER A 44 1.50 -13.32 17.02
CA SER A 44 2.12 -13.08 18.31
C SER A 44 2.15 -14.39 19.09
N ASP A 45 3.35 -14.85 19.43
CA ASP A 45 3.57 -15.95 20.37
C ASP A 45 3.60 -15.46 21.84
N GLY A 46 3.13 -14.23 22.08
CA GLY A 46 3.10 -13.60 23.40
C GLY A 46 4.47 -13.17 23.93
N ARG A 47 5.57 -13.36 23.18
CA ARG A 47 6.91 -12.95 23.60
C ARG A 47 7.57 -11.95 22.67
N HIS A 48 7.20 -11.93 21.39
CA HIS A 48 7.59 -10.85 20.48
C HIS A 48 6.49 -10.65 19.42
N GLU A 49 6.11 -9.40 19.16
CA GLU A 49 5.50 -9.06 17.88
C GLU A 49 6.49 -9.52 16.81
N TYR A 50 6.13 -10.52 16.00
CA TYR A 50 6.90 -10.83 14.79
C TYR A 50 6.71 -9.65 13.83
N LEU A 51 7.51 -8.59 14.04
CA LEU A 51 7.72 -7.53 13.08
C LEU A 51 8.24 -8.23 11.82
N ARG A 52 7.37 -8.38 10.82
CA ARG A 52 7.74 -8.99 9.53
C ARG A 52 8.84 -8.11 8.93
N ARG A 53 10.10 -8.55 9.05
CA ARG A 53 11.29 -7.80 8.61
C ARG A 53 11.44 -7.78 7.09
N THR A 54 10.61 -8.55 6.37
CA THR A 54 10.65 -8.65 4.92
C THR A 54 9.73 -7.61 4.28
N TYR A 55 10.24 -6.94 3.24
CA TYR A 55 9.44 -6.01 2.45
C TYR A 55 8.35 -6.74 1.66
N THR A 56 7.08 -6.57 2.04
CA THR A 56 5.93 -7.28 1.46
C THR A 56 5.20 -6.47 0.38
N CYS A 57 5.84 -5.46 -0.21
CA CYS A 57 5.18 -4.61 -1.20
C CYS A 57 5.09 -5.32 -2.56
N PRO A 58 3.88 -5.53 -3.11
CA PRO A 58 3.70 -6.20 -4.40
C PRO A 58 4.21 -5.35 -5.58
N PHE A 59 4.48 -4.05 -5.39
CA PHE A 59 4.86 -3.12 -6.45
C PHE A 59 6.36 -2.81 -6.50
N TYR A 60 7.14 -3.45 -5.63
CA TYR A 60 8.59 -3.37 -5.72
C TYR A 60 9.09 -4.05 -7.00
N LYS A 61 10.05 -3.43 -7.70
CA LYS A 61 10.76 -4.03 -8.83
C LYS A 61 12.20 -4.30 -8.40
N ASP A 62 12.59 -5.57 -8.33
CA ASP A 62 13.94 -6.01 -7.87
C ASP A 62 15.10 -5.51 -8.74
N THR A 63 14.84 -4.97 -9.93
CA THR A 63 15.85 -4.78 -10.98
C THR A 63 16.31 -3.34 -11.20
N ASN A 64 15.68 -2.35 -10.57
CA ASN A 64 16.12 -0.95 -10.55
C ASN A 64 15.41 -0.24 -9.38
N LEU A 65 15.99 0.83 -8.82
CA LEU A 65 15.46 1.68 -7.72
C LEU A 65 13.99 2.15 -7.92
N GLY A 66 13.02 1.25 -7.92
CA GLY A 66 11.78 1.43 -8.65
C GLY A 66 10.61 0.78 -7.95
N CYS A 67 9.78 1.62 -7.34
CA CYS A 67 8.40 1.29 -7.09
C CYS A 67 7.63 1.42 -8.42
N GLY A 68 6.74 0.48 -8.74
CA GLY A 68 5.84 0.59 -9.89
C GLY A 68 4.81 1.71 -9.77
N ILE A 69 4.64 2.25 -8.56
CA ILE A 69 3.69 3.33 -8.24
C ILE A 69 4.34 4.70 -8.47
N SER A 70 3.58 5.58 -9.13
CA SER A 70 4.01 6.95 -9.45
C SER A 70 4.37 7.73 -8.18
N PRO A 71 5.47 8.54 -8.17
CA PRO A 71 5.94 9.23 -6.96
C PRO A 71 4.90 10.10 -6.24
N THR A 72 3.97 10.69 -6.99
CA THR A 72 2.89 11.57 -6.48
C THR A 72 1.75 10.81 -5.81
N LEU A 73 1.64 9.51 -6.06
CA LEU A 73 0.60 8.61 -5.52
C LEU A 73 1.19 7.54 -4.60
N LYS A 74 2.47 7.70 -4.22
CA LYS A 74 3.08 6.83 -3.22
C LYS A 74 2.43 7.09 -1.86
N PRO A 75 2.08 6.05 -1.10
CA PRO A 75 1.65 6.23 0.28
C PRO A 75 2.64 7.06 1.07
N LEU A 76 2.16 7.84 2.03
CA LEU A 76 3.00 8.69 2.86
C LEU A 76 4.05 7.86 3.60
N GLY A 77 3.65 6.65 4.04
CA GLY A 77 4.56 5.67 4.58
C GLY A 77 5.67 5.27 3.61
N CYS A 78 5.42 5.17 2.31
CA CYS A 78 6.45 4.86 1.31
C CYS A 78 7.38 6.05 1.01
N LEU A 79 6.94 7.30 1.17
CA LEU A 79 7.82 8.47 1.02
C LEU A 79 8.90 8.50 2.11
N ALA A 80 8.57 7.97 3.28
CA ALA A 80 9.51 7.84 4.37
C ALA A 80 10.56 6.76 4.13
N PHE A 81 10.38 5.77 3.24
CA PHE A 81 11.36 4.68 3.04
C PHE A 81 11.76 4.56 1.57
N ASN A 82 12.95 5.06 1.23
CA ASN A 82 13.54 4.83 -0.10
C ASN A 82 14.72 3.85 0.02
N PRO A 83 14.83 2.84 -0.87
CA PRO A 83 16.02 2.03 -0.96
C PRO A 83 17.21 2.91 -1.38
N LEU A 84 18.29 2.87 -0.61
CA LEU A 84 19.50 3.66 -0.86
C LEU A 84 20.36 3.09 -1.98
N THR A 85 20.20 1.81 -2.30
CA THR A 85 21.03 1.09 -3.27
C THR A 85 20.18 0.27 -4.25
N PRO A 86 20.57 0.21 -5.53
CA PRO A 86 19.95 -0.70 -6.49
C PRO A 86 20.17 -2.16 -6.10
N GLY A 87 19.24 -3.05 -6.48
CA GLY A 87 19.39 -4.50 -6.29
C GLY A 87 19.20 -5.01 -4.86
N ILE A 88 18.67 -4.17 -3.96
CA ILE A 88 18.20 -4.63 -2.65
C ILE A 88 17.00 -5.55 -2.85
N VAL A 89 17.10 -6.78 -2.36
CA VAL A 89 15.96 -7.66 -2.13
C VAL A 89 15.55 -7.60 -0.66
N ASP A 90 14.28 -7.85 -0.36
CA ASP A 90 13.75 -8.00 1.02
C ASP A 90 13.88 -6.79 1.98
N GLY A 91 14.13 -5.58 1.48
CA GLY A 91 14.09 -4.35 2.29
C GLY A 91 15.39 -3.96 2.99
N GLY A 92 16.54 -4.48 2.54
CA GLY A 92 17.85 -3.98 2.96
C GLY A 92 18.07 -2.49 2.61
N ALA A 93 18.78 -1.74 3.45
CA ALA A 93 19.22 -0.37 3.14
C ALA A 93 18.12 0.66 2.77
N CYS A 94 16.96 0.64 3.44
CA CYS A 94 16.01 1.75 3.37
C CYS A 94 16.40 2.88 4.33
N ALA A 95 16.44 4.13 3.86
CA ALA A 95 16.62 5.31 4.71
C ALA A 95 15.32 6.06 4.97
N VAL A 96 15.20 6.64 6.17
CA VAL A 96 14.09 7.51 6.55
C VAL A 96 14.26 8.89 5.92
N HIS A 97 13.41 9.25 4.96
CA HIS A 97 13.39 10.59 4.35
C HIS A 97 12.21 11.44 4.87
N GLY A 98 12.34 11.96 6.10
CA GLY A 98 11.26 12.65 6.82
C GLY A 98 10.81 14.01 6.25
N VAL A 99 11.63 14.66 5.42
CA VAL A 99 11.32 15.99 4.86
C VAL A 99 10.09 15.96 3.95
N ARG A 100 10.03 14.97 3.03
CA ARG A 100 8.87 14.81 2.13
C ARG A 100 7.59 14.41 2.86
N LEU A 101 7.73 13.69 3.97
CA LEU A 101 6.60 13.37 4.84
C LEU A 101 6.07 14.63 5.51
N ALA A 102 6.96 15.44 6.10
CA ALA A 102 6.59 16.70 6.75
C ALA A 102 5.93 17.69 5.78
N GLU A 103 6.43 17.80 4.56
CA GLU A 103 5.82 18.60 3.48
C GLU A 103 4.42 18.09 3.12
N ALA A 104 4.22 16.77 3.02
CA ALA A 104 2.92 16.18 2.68
C ALA A 104 1.90 16.22 3.82
N THR A 105 2.32 16.44 5.08
CA THR A 105 1.45 16.39 6.27
C THR A 105 1.24 17.73 6.96
N SER A 106 1.80 18.84 6.46
CA SER A 106 1.69 20.16 7.10
C SER A 106 0.56 21.01 6.49
N GLY A 107 -0.19 21.72 7.36
CA GLY A 107 -1.22 22.67 6.96
C GLY A 107 -2.59 22.07 6.58
N ALA A 108 -3.37 22.81 5.78
CA ALA A 108 -4.75 22.47 5.39
C ALA A 108 -4.90 21.11 4.67
N GLY A 109 -3.82 20.57 4.09
CA GLY A 109 -3.83 19.28 3.40
C GLY A 109 -4.09 18.09 4.32
N ALA A 110 -3.71 18.17 5.61
CA ALA A 110 -3.91 17.07 6.56
C ALA A 110 -5.40 16.89 6.94
N GLU A 111 -6.12 17.98 7.16
CA GLU A 111 -7.56 17.96 7.42
C GLU A 111 -8.33 17.46 6.20
N SER A 112 -8.00 17.95 4.99
CA SER A 112 -8.60 17.47 3.75
C SER A 112 -8.35 15.97 3.52
N ARG A 113 -7.14 15.46 3.76
CA ARG A 113 -6.86 14.02 3.64
C ARG A 113 -7.66 13.18 4.63
N SER A 114 -7.90 13.69 5.84
CA SER A 114 -8.69 12.97 6.86
C SER A 114 -10.14 12.81 6.42
N LEU A 115 -10.74 13.87 5.87
CA LEU A 115 -12.09 13.83 5.29
C LEU A 115 -12.17 12.88 4.08
N LEU A 116 -11.24 13.00 3.14
CA LEU A 116 -11.17 12.12 1.97
C LEU A 116 -10.96 10.66 2.36
N ASN A 117 -10.23 10.39 3.44
CA ASN A 117 -10.07 9.02 3.94
C ASN A 117 -11.35 8.47 4.54
N LEU A 118 -12.16 9.30 5.22
CA LEU A 118 -13.47 8.90 5.70
C LEU A 118 -14.41 8.57 4.53
N GLU A 119 -14.44 9.42 3.51
CA GLU A 119 -15.23 9.18 2.28
C GLU A 119 -14.80 7.89 1.57
N ALA A 120 -13.49 7.71 1.37
CA ALA A 120 -12.93 6.49 0.78
C ALA A 120 -13.30 5.23 1.58
N SER A 121 -13.30 5.33 2.92
CA SER A 121 -13.72 4.23 3.80
C SER A 121 -15.19 3.88 3.64
N GLN A 122 -16.06 4.89 3.50
CA GLN A 122 -17.49 4.70 3.28
C GLN A 122 -17.79 4.04 1.94
N TRP A 123 -17.12 4.50 0.88
CA TRP A 123 -17.25 3.93 -0.47
C TRP A 123 -16.83 2.46 -0.50
N LEU A 124 -15.73 2.15 0.19
CA LEU A 124 -15.21 0.78 0.30
C LEU A 124 -15.97 -0.08 1.31
N GLN A 125 -16.87 0.51 2.10
CA GLN A 125 -17.47 -0.12 3.29
C GLN A 125 -16.40 -0.72 4.23
N ALA A 126 -15.25 -0.03 4.34
CA ALA A 126 -14.10 -0.50 5.08
C ALA A 126 -14.35 -0.46 6.59
N THR A 127 -14.11 -1.58 7.29
CA THR A 127 -14.13 -1.70 8.75
C THR A 127 -12.74 -1.57 9.38
N TRP A 128 -11.76 -1.11 8.60
CA TRP A 128 -10.35 -1.05 8.97
C TRP A 128 -9.79 0.35 8.72
N GLU A 129 -8.91 0.80 9.62
CA GLU A 129 -8.23 2.10 9.45
C GLU A 129 -7.00 1.98 8.54
N LYS A 130 -6.21 0.91 8.71
CA LYS A 130 -5.04 0.62 7.89
C LYS A 130 -4.86 -0.87 7.64
N LEU A 131 -4.46 -1.24 6.43
CA LEU A 131 -4.10 -2.62 6.08
C LEU A 131 -2.74 -2.68 5.37
N PRO A 132 -2.06 -3.84 5.37
CA PRO A 132 -0.97 -4.08 4.44
C PRO A 132 -1.39 -3.70 3.01
N ILE A 133 -0.48 -3.05 2.27
CA ILE A 133 -0.71 -2.62 0.88
C ILE A 133 -1.47 -3.65 0.03
N PRO A 134 -1.07 -4.94 -0.02
CA PRO A 134 -1.75 -5.88 -0.90
C PRO A 134 -3.20 -6.17 -0.49
N LEU A 135 -3.50 -6.23 0.82
CA LEU A 135 -4.88 -6.40 1.30
C LEU A 135 -5.73 -5.17 0.99
N ALA A 136 -5.17 -3.97 1.20
CA ALA A 136 -5.88 -2.72 0.99
C ALA A 136 -6.22 -2.48 -0.49
N VAL A 137 -5.27 -2.74 -1.40
CA VAL A 137 -5.49 -2.59 -2.85
C VAL A 137 -6.43 -3.68 -3.38
N LEU A 138 -6.34 -4.90 -2.86
CA LEU A 138 -7.25 -5.99 -3.24
C LEU A 138 -8.71 -5.67 -2.90
N ALA A 139 -8.95 -4.99 -1.78
CA ALA A 139 -10.29 -4.54 -1.41
C ALA A 139 -10.89 -3.60 -2.48
N TRP A 140 -10.13 -2.61 -2.94
CA TRP A 140 -10.57 -1.70 -4.01
C TRP A 140 -10.78 -2.43 -5.34
N GLU A 141 -9.86 -3.32 -5.73
CA GLU A 141 -9.97 -4.10 -6.95
C GLU A 141 -11.28 -4.90 -7.01
N ARG A 142 -11.61 -5.59 -5.91
CA ARG A 142 -12.86 -6.37 -5.81
C ARG A 142 -14.11 -5.49 -5.75
N SER A 143 -14.05 -4.37 -5.03
CA SER A 143 -15.16 -3.42 -4.95
C SER A 143 -15.51 -2.83 -6.33
N MET A 144 -14.50 -2.43 -7.10
CA MET A 144 -14.68 -1.79 -8.40
C MET A 144 -15.16 -2.78 -9.46
N ARG A 145 -14.65 -4.03 -9.44
CA ARG A 145 -15.13 -5.09 -10.33
C ARG A 145 -16.58 -5.48 -10.07
N SER A 146 -17.02 -5.43 -8.82
CA SER A 146 -18.42 -5.71 -8.47
C SER A 146 -19.37 -4.63 -9.00
N ALA A 147 -18.89 -3.38 -9.10
CA ALA A 147 -19.64 -2.27 -9.69
C ALA A 147 -19.69 -2.34 -11.22
N ASP A 148 -18.63 -2.78 -11.89
CA ASP A 148 -18.56 -2.88 -13.37
C ASP A 148 -19.34 -4.08 -13.94
N GLY A 149 -19.73 -5.04 -13.10
CA GLY A 149 -20.48 -6.25 -13.48
C GLY A 149 -21.98 -6.21 -13.17
N SER A 150 -22.51 -5.06 -12.73
CA SER A 150 -23.92 -4.83 -12.37
C SER A 150 -24.66 -4.00 -13.42
#